data_AF-A0A378VP58-F1
#
_entry.id   AF-A0A378VP58-F1
#
_cell.length_a   1.000
_cell.length_b   1.000
_cell.length_c   1.000
_cell.angle_alpha   90.00
_cell.angle_beta   90.00
_cell.angle_gamma   90.00
#
_symmetry.space_group_name_H-M   'P 1'
#
loop_
_entity.id
_entity.type
_entity.pdbx_description
1 polymer ?
#
loop_
_entity_poly.entity_id
_entity_poly.type
_entity_poly.pdbx_seq_one_letter_code
_entity_poly.pdbx_strand_id
1 'polypeptide(L)'
;MFQKHLQKASDSVVGGTLYVVATPIGNLADITLRALAVLQKADIICAEDTRVTAQLLSAYGIQGKLVSVREHNERQMADKIVGCLSDGMVVAQVSDAGTPAVCDPGAKLARRVREAGFKVVPVVGASAVMAALSVAGVEESDFYFNGFVPPKSGERRKLFAKWVRAAFPIVMFETPHRIAATLADMAELFPERRLMLAREITKTFETFLSGTPGELQTALAADGNQSRGEMVLVLYPAQDEKHEGLSESAQNIMKILTAELPTKQAAELAAKITGEGKKALYDFALSCKNKNLI
;
A
#
# COMPACT_ATOMS: atom_id res chain seq x y z
N MET A 1 -33.88 10.95 3.20
CA MET A 1 -32.81 10.85 4.24
C MET A 1 -31.47 11.40 3.74
N PHE A 2 -30.89 10.84 2.67
CA PHE A 2 -29.56 11.25 2.14
C PHE A 2 -29.38 12.76 1.89
N GLN A 3 -30.39 13.45 1.35
CA GLN A 3 -30.37 14.92 1.17
C GLN A 3 -30.01 15.70 2.44
N LYS A 4 -30.45 15.26 3.63
CA LYS A 4 -30.11 15.90 4.92
C LYS A 4 -28.61 15.76 5.24
N HIS A 5 -28.01 14.61 4.90
CA HIS A 5 -26.59 14.37 5.09
C HIS A 5 -25.73 15.10 4.05
N LEU A 6 -26.20 15.19 2.80
CA LEU A 6 -25.59 16.00 1.75
C LEU A 6 -25.60 17.49 2.14
N GLN A 7 -26.75 18.03 2.57
CA GLN A 7 -26.87 19.41 3.03
C GLN A 7 -25.91 19.69 4.20
N LYS A 8 -25.91 18.83 5.23
CA LYS A 8 -24.98 18.97 6.37
C LYS A 8 -23.51 18.91 5.94
N ALA A 9 -23.16 18.15 4.91
CA ALA A 9 -21.82 18.14 4.34
C ALA A 9 -21.52 19.47 3.61
N SER A 10 -22.45 19.98 2.79
CA SER A 10 -22.34 21.27 2.11
C SER A 10 -22.22 22.45 3.07
N ASP A 11 -22.95 22.43 4.18
CA ASP A 11 -22.89 23.46 5.24
C ASP A 11 -21.56 23.42 6.02
N SER A 12 -20.81 22.30 5.94
CA SER A 12 -19.48 22.16 6.54
C SER A 12 -18.33 22.60 5.61
N VAL A 13 -18.65 23.00 4.37
CA VAL A 13 -17.67 23.54 3.43
C VAL A 13 -17.42 25.01 3.76
N VAL A 14 -16.17 25.37 3.99
CA VAL A 14 -15.75 26.72 4.40
C VAL A 14 -14.70 27.28 3.44
N GLY A 15 -14.77 28.60 3.20
CA GLY A 15 -13.81 29.33 2.38
C GLY A 15 -12.38 29.29 2.92
N GLY A 16 -11.41 29.63 2.07
CA GLY A 16 -9.98 29.64 2.41
C GLY A 16 -9.45 28.26 2.80
N THR A 17 -10.02 27.20 2.23
CA THR A 17 -9.70 25.81 2.56
C THR A 17 -9.46 24.97 1.30
N LEU A 18 -8.36 24.22 1.30
CA LEU A 18 -8.10 23.17 0.33
C LEU A 18 -8.70 21.85 0.83
N TYR A 19 -9.62 21.27 0.07
CA TYR A 19 -10.17 19.96 0.31
C TYR A 19 -9.47 18.93 -0.59
N VAL A 20 -8.85 17.92 0.00
CA VAL A 20 -8.24 16.80 -0.73
C VAL A 20 -9.30 15.71 -0.85
N VAL A 21 -9.85 15.53 -2.04
CA VAL A 21 -11.09 14.75 -2.27
C VAL A 21 -10.79 13.44 -2.96
N ALA A 22 -11.10 12.34 -2.27
CA ALA A 22 -11.01 11.02 -2.86
C ALA A 22 -12.13 10.79 -3.89
N THR A 23 -11.74 10.33 -5.08
CA THR A 23 -12.61 9.99 -6.20
C THR A 23 -12.79 8.46 -6.29
N PRO A 24 -13.82 7.97 -7.01
CA PRO A 24 -13.96 6.55 -7.30
C PRO A 24 -12.71 5.90 -7.93
N ILE A 25 -12.55 4.58 -7.78
CA ILE A 25 -11.48 3.78 -8.40
C ILE A 25 -11.98 2.90 -9.57
N GLY A 26 -13.24 3.07 -9.97
CA GLY A 26 -13.85 2.28 -11.05
C GLY A 26 -15.37 2.39 -11.09
N ASN A 27 -16.02 2.45 -9.93
CA ASN A 27 -17.48 2.53 -9.82
C ASN A 27 -17.96 3.89 -9.28
N LEU A 28 -18.79 4.58 -10.07
CA LEU A 28 -19.40 5.86 -9.68
C LEU A 28 -20.26 5.76 -8.39
N ALA A 29 -20.67 4.57 -7.97
CA ALA A 29 -21.36 4.39 -6.68
C ALA A 29 -20.46 4.69 -5.45
N ASP A 30 -19.13 4.65 -5.59
CA ASP A 30 -18.18 4.76 -4.47
C ASP A 30 -17.88 6.21 -4.04
N ILE A 31 -18.47 7.21 -4.71
CA ILE A 31 -18.28 8.61 -4.33
C ILE A 31 -19.02 8.91 -3.02
N THR A 32 -18.36 9.62 -2.09
CA THR A 32 -19.01 9.97 -0.83
C THR A 32 -19.91 11.20 -0.97
N LEU A 33 -20.97 11.28 -0.17
CA LEU A 33 -21.81 12.50 -0.10
C LEU A 33 -21.00 13.77 0.24
N ARG A 34 -19.90 13.62 0.99
CA ARG A 34 -19.01 14.75 1.32
C ARG A 34 -18.11 15.16 0.14
N ALA A 35 -17.69 14.21 -0.69
CA ALA A 35 -17.00 14.52 -1.96
C ALA A 35 -17.93 15.30 -2.89
N LEU A 36 -19.18 14.83 -3.09
CA LEU A 36 -20.19 15.55 -3.89
C LEU A 36 -20.45 16.97 -3.37
N ALA A 37 -20.67 17.13 -2.06
CA ALA A 37 -20.88 18.44 -1.43
C ALA A 37 -19.72 19.42 -1.65
N VAL A 38 -18.48 18.95 -1.52
CA VAL A 38 -17.28 19.76 -1.74
C VAL A 38 -17.11 20.12 -3.21
N LEU A 39 -17.27 19.16 -4.13
CA LEU A 39 -17.14 19.41 -5.57
C LEU A 39 -18.22 20.37 -6.09
N GLN A 40 -19.43 20.34 -5.51
CA GLN A 40 -20.51 21.31 -5.80
C GLN A 40 -20.26 22.72 -5.24
N LYS A 41 -19.34 22.85 -4.26
CA LYS A 41 -19.04 24.12 -3.57
C LYS A 41 -17.67 24.70 -3.91
N ALA A 42 -16.83 23.98 -4.64
CA ALA A 42 -15.49 24.40 -4.99
C ALA A 42 -15.49 25.43 -6.13
N ASP A 43 -14.91 26.60 -5.86
CA ASP A 43 -14.66 27.64 -6.88
C ASP A 43 -13.61 27.18 -7.90
N ILE A 44 -12.68 26.32 -7.46
CA ILE A 44 -11.61 25.73 -8.28
C ILE A 44 -11.46 24.24 -7.94
N ILE A 45 -11.35 23.40 -8.96
CA ILE A 45 -11.06 21.97 -8.86
C ILE A 45 -9.70 21.70 -9.51
N CYS A 46 -8.69 21.46 -8.69
CA CYS A 46 -7.37 20.99 -9.11
C CYS A 46 -7.44 19.50 -9.46
N ALA A 47 -7.08 19.14 -10.69
CA ALA A 47 -7.15 17.78 -11.21
C ALA A 47 -5.85 17.37 -11.90
N GLU A 48 -5.49 16.09 -11.86
CA GLU A 48 -4.35 15.54 -12.58
C GLU A 48 -4.60 15.54 -14.10
N ASP A 49 -5.60 14.79 -14.57
CA ASP A 49 -6.23 14.99 -15.87
C ASP A 49 -7.63 15.61 -15.73
N THR A 50 -7.75 16.83 -16.27
CA THR A 50 -9.01 17.57 -16.29
C THR A 50 -10.08 16.89 -17.15
N ARG A 51 -9.71 16.00 -18.08
CA ARG A 51 -10.65 15.25 -18.93
C ARG A 51 -11.32 14.14 -18.13
N VAL A 52 -10.55 13.38 -17.35
CA VAL A 52 -11.07 12.34 -16.45
C VAL A 52 -11.99 12.98 -15.40
N THR A 53 -11.52 14.06 -14.78
CA THR A 53 -12.34 14.79 -13.80
C THR A 53 -13.59 15.42 -14.42
N ALA A 54 -13.53 15.95 -15.65
CA ALA A 54 -14.71 16.48 -16.33
C ALA A 54 -15.79 15.40 -16.57
N GLN A 55 -15.39 14.16 -16.91
CA GLN A 55 -16.33 13.03 -17.03
C GLN A 55 -16.97 12.70 -15.69
N LEU A 56 -16.17 12.65 -14.61
CA LEU A 56 -16.67 12.43 -13.25
C LEU A 56 -17.69 13.50 -12.84
N LEU A 57 -17.38 14.79 -13.02
CA LEU A 57 -18.28 15.89 -12.67
C LEU A 57 -19.57 15.86 -13.50
N SER A 58 -19.46 15.57 -14.81
CA SER A 58 -20.61 15.43 -15.71
C SER A 58 -21.56 14.31 -15.27
N ALA A 59 -21.03 13.18 -14.79
CA ALA A 59 -21.84 12.05 -14.32
C ALA A 59 -22.74 12.38 -13.11
N TYR A 60 -22.41 13.40 -12.31
CA TYR A 60 -23.25 13.90 -11.21
C TYR A 60 -23.90 15.26 -11.49
N GLY A 61 -23.81 15.77 -12.73
CA GLY A 61 -24.33 17.08 -13.10
C GLY A 61 -23.64 18.27 -12.40
N ILE A 62 -22.40 18.10 -11.96
CA ILE A 62 -21.62 19.15 -11.28
C ILE A 62 -20.88 20.00 -12.32
N GLN A 63 -20.94 21.31 -12.15
CA GLN A 63 -20.10 22.27 -12.89
C GLN A 63 -19.02 22.81 -11.95
N GLY A 64 -17.80 22.98 -12.47
CA GLY A 64 -16.68 23.50 -11.69
C GLY A 64 -15.51 23.93 -12.57
N LYS A 65 -14.72 24.89 -12.09
CA LYS A 65 -13.55 25.43 -12.82
C LYS A 65 -12.35 24.50 -12.64
N LEU A 66 -12.07 23.70 -13.66
CA LEU A 66 -10.96 22.76 -13.65
C LEU A 66 -9.60 23.44 -13.91
N VAL A 67 -8.59 23.07 -13.13
CA VAL A 67 -7.19 23.50 -13.27
C VAL A 67 -6.29 22.28 -13.21
N SER A 68 -5.39 22.10 -14.18
CA SER A 68 -4.50 20.94 -14.20
C SER A 68 -3.32 21.12 -13.24
N VAL A 69 -3.19 20.22 -12.25
CA VAL A 69 -2.09 20.13 -11.30
C VAL A 69 -1.44 18.75 -11.44
N ARG A 70 -0.21 18.74 -11.96
CA ARG A 70 0.59 17.54 -12.29
C ARG A 70 1.96 17.67 -11.65
N GLU A 71 2.66 16.56 -11.46
CA GLU A 71 3.91 16.52 -10.68
C GLU A 71 4.94 17.61 -11.06
N HIS A 72 5.06 17.92 -12.35
CA HIS A 72 5.99 18.91 -12.91
C HIS A 72 5.58 20.37 -12.69
N ASN A 73 4.28 20.70 -12.63
CA ASN A 73 3.78 22.07 -12.45
C ASN A 73 3.31 22.36 -11.01
N GLU A 74 3.24 21.32 -10.17
CA GLU A 74 2.63 21.33 -8.84
C GLU A 74 3.10 22.47 -7.94
N ARG A 75 4.42 22.74 -7.90
CA ARG A 75 4.99 23.84 -7.12
C ARG A 75 4.49 25.21 -7.59
N GLN A 76 4.47 25.44 -8.91
CA GLN A 76 4.04 26.70 -9.50
C GLN A 76 2.53 26.92 -9.32
N MET A 77 1.72 25.85 -9.38
CA MET A 77 0.29 25.96 -9.13
C MET A 77 0.00 26.19 -7.64
N ALA A 78 0.80 25.63 -6.73
CA ALA A 78 0.59 25.79 -5.29
C ALA A 78 0.61 27.25 -4.83
N ASP A 79 1.52 28.09 -5.34
CA ASP A 79 1.50 29.53 -5.01
C ASP A 79 0.25 30.25 -5.54
N LYS A 80 -0.27 29.86 -6.72
CA LYS A 80 -1.53 30.40 -7.25
C LYS A 80 -2.72 29.98 -6.40
N ILE A 81 -2.76 28.71 -5.98
CA ILE A 81 -3.82 28.18 -5.10
C ILE A 81 -3.78 28.85 -3.73
N VAL A 82 -2.60 29.13 -3.16
CA VAL A 82 -2.46 29.92 -1.93
C VAL A 82 -3.09 31.32 -2.10
N GLY A 83 -2.92 31.97 -3.26
CA GLY A 83 -3.61 33.23 -3.58
C GLY A 83 -5.14 33.10 -3.60
N CYS A 84 -5.68 32.08 -4.30
CA CYS A 84 -7.12 31.81 -4.30
C CYS A 84 -7.67 31.55 -2.89
N LEU A 85 -6.92 30.86 -2.04
CA LEU A 85 -7.29 30.61 -0.65
C LEU A 85 -7.25 31.89 0.21
N SER A 86 -6.31 32.82 -0.03
CA SER A 86 -6.34 34.14 0.63
C SER A 86 -7.53 34.99 0.23
N ASP A 87 -8.05 34.83 -0.99
CA ASP A 87 -9.29 35.47 -1.46
C ASP A 87 -10.56 34.79 -0.89
N GLY A 88 -10.41 33.79 -0.01
CA GLY A 88 -11.50 33.08 0.63
C GLY A 88 -12.13 31.96 -0.20
N MET A 89 -11.57 31.62 -1.37
CA MET A 89 -12.13 30.57 -2.24
C MET A 89 -12.08 29.18 -1.59
N VAL A 90 -13.02 28.33 -1.99
CA VAL A 90 -13.02 26.89 -1.74
C VAL A 90 -12.29 26.20 -2.88
N VAL A 91 -11.22 25.48 -2.57
CA VAL A 91 -10.46 24.72 -3.58
C VAL A 91 -10.58 23.23 -3.29
N ALA A 92 -10.97 22.45 -4.28
CA ALA A 92 -10.89 20.99 -4.23
C ALA A 92 -9.66 20.50 -5.00
N GLN A 93 -9.06 19.40 -4.55
CA GLN A 93 -8.01 18.68 -5.24
C GLN A 93 -8.43 17.22 -5.40
N VAL A 94 -8.35 16.71 -6.62
CA VAL A 94 -8.63 15.32 -7.00
C VAL A 94 -7.45 14.75 -7.80
N SER A 95 -7.28 13.43 -7.76
CA SER A 95 -6.51 12.65 -8.74
C SER A 95 -7.49 11.88 -9.63
N ASP A 96 -6.96 11.26 -10.68
CA ASP A 96 -7.78 10.57 -11.69
C ASP A 96 -8.58 9.40 -11.09
N ALA A 97 -8.08 8.76 -10.03
CA ALA A 97 -8.78 7.73 -9.26
C ALA A 97 -8.30 7.66 -7.79
N GLY A 98 -9.21 7.37 -6.86
CA GLY A 98 -8.85 7.06 -5.48
C GLY A 98 -8.48 8.28 -4.63
N THR A 99 -7.48 8.15 -3.76
CA THR A 99 -7.12 9.18 -2.77
C THR A 99 -5.91 10.01 -3.25
N PRO A 100 -6.08 11.32 -3.52
CA PRO A 100 -5.02 12.15 -4.11
C PRO A 100 -3.78 12.23 -3.22
N ALA A 101 -2.64 12.52 -3.84
CA ALA A 101 -1.32 12.57 -3.21
C ALA A 101 -0.78 11.23 -2.66
N VAL A 102 -1.43 10.09 -2.96
CA VAL A 102 -0.97 8.74 -2.61
C VAL A 102 -0.65 7.98 -3.90
N CYS A 103 0.64 7.93 -4.27
CA CYS A 103 1.12 7.55 -5.61
C CYS A 103 0.78 8.53 -6.76
N ASP A 104 -0.02 9.55 -6.48
CA ASP A 104 -0.44 10.60 -7.42
C ASP A 104 0.21 11.97 -7.09
N PRO A 105 0.18 12.95 -8.01
CA PRO A 105 0.50 14.34 -7.69
C PRO A 105 -0.37 14.92 -6.56
N GLY A 106 0.16 15.94 -5.86
CA GLY A 106 -0.63 16.76 -4.92
C GLY A 106 -0.04 16.89 -3.51
N ALA A 107 0.92 16.06 -3.13
CA ALA A 107 1.55 16.13 -1.81
C ALA A 107 2.29 17.46 -1.57
N LYS A 108 2.92 18.03 -2.61
CA LYS A 108 3.63 19.32 -2.56
C LYS A 108 2.63 20.47 -2.49
N LEU A 109 1.49 20.38 -3.18
CA LEU A 109 0.38 21.35 -3.07
C LEU A 109 -0.16 21.39 -1.64
N ALA A 110 -0.60 20.25 -1.10
CA ALA A 110 -1.14 20.14 0.25
C ALA A 110 -0.14 20.62 1.31
N ARG A 111 1.15 20.28 1.16
CA ARG A 111 2.22 20.79 2.02
C ARG A 111 2.35 22.32 1.96
N ARG A 112 2.48 22.89 0.75
CA ARG A 112 2.68 24.33 0.54
C ARG A 112 1.53 25.18 1.06
N VAL A 113 0.29 24.67 0.97
CA VAL A 113 -0.91 25.30 1.51
C VAL A 113 -0.91 25.29 3.05
N ARG A 114 -0.49 24.19 3.68
CA ARG A 114 -0.29 24.14 5.15
C ARG A 114 0.80 25.09 5.62
N GLU A 115 1.93 25.15 4.89
CA GLU A 115 3.04 26.06 5.17
C GLU A 115 2.63 27.55 5.02
N ALA A 116 1.59 27.85 4.22
CA ALA A 116 0.99 29.17 4.12
C ALA A 116 -0.03 29.50 5.23
N GLY A 117 -0.29 28.58 6.18
CA GLY A 117 -1.25 28.77 7.26
C GLY A 117 -2.71 28.48 6.91
N PHE A 118 -3.00 28.02 5.68
CA PHE A 118 -4.36 27.67 5.26
C PHE A 118 -4.76 26.24 5.66
N LYS A 119 -6.06 26.01 5.74
CA LYS A 119 -6.62 24.69 6.08
C LYS A 119 -6.47 23.73 4.91
N VAL A 120 -6.04 22.50 5.23
CA VAL A 120 -6.11 21.36 4.31
C VAL A 120 -6.94 20.27 4.96
N VAL A 121 -8.04 19.88 4.31
CA VAL A 121 -9.06 18.99 4.88
C VAL A 121 -9.20 17.72 4.03
N PRO A 122 -8.95 16.52 4.57
CA PRO A 122 -9.13 15.27 3.84
C PRO A 122 -10.63 14.90 3.75
N VAL A 123 -11.09 14.70 2.52
CA VAL A 123 -12.40 14.12 2.19
C VAL A 123 -12.21 12.67 1.78
N VAL A 124 -12.28 11.80 2.79
CA VAL A 124 -12.16 10.34 2.66
C VAL A 124 -13.14 9.75 1.62
N GLY A 125 -12.74 8.64 1.02
CA GLY A 125 -13.47 7.93 -0.03
C GLY A 125 -12.69 6.67 -0.46
N ALA A 126 -12.79 6.29 -1.73
CA ALA A 126 -12.21 5.06 -2.23
C ALA A 126 -10.67 5.01 -2.15
N SER A 127 -10.16 3.80 -1.92
CA SER A 127 -8.72 3.49 -1.85
C SER A 127 -8.50 2.03 -2.27
N ALA A 128 -7.81 1.82 -3.38
CA ALA A 128 -7.51 0.47 -3.88
C ALA A 128 -6.69 -0.37 -2.89
N VAL A 129 -5.80 0.27 -2.12
CA VAL A 129 -5.00 -0.36 -1.05
C VAL A 129 -5.90 -0.94 0.04
N MET A 130 -6.79 -0.11 0.59
CA MET A 130 -7.67 -0.52 1.69
C MET A 130 -8.74 -1.51 1.22
N ALA A 131 -9.26 -1.35 -0.01
CA ALA A 131 -10.18 -2.30 -0.60
C ALA A 131 -9.54 -3.69 -0.76
N ALA A 132 -8.33 -3.77 -1.33
CA ALA A 132 -7.59 -5.03 -1.42
C ALA A 132 -7.33 -5.66 -0.04
N LEU A 133 -6.83 -4.88 0.93
CA LEU A 133 -6.61 -5.38 2.30
C LEU A 133 -7.89 -5.90 2.96
N SER A 134 -9.02 -5.22 2.79
CA SER A 134 -10.30 -5.62 3.42
C SER A 134 -10.85 -6.97 2.98
N VAL A 135 -10.39 -7.49 1.83
CA VAL A 135 -10.76 -8.84 1.33
C VAL A 135 -9.58 -9.82 1.34
N ALA A 136 -8.38 -9.39 1.72
CA ALA A 136 -7.18 -10.22 1.73
C ALA A 136 -7.17 -11.27 2.86
N GLY A 137 -7.96 -11.10 3.93
CA GLY A 137 -7.89 -11.98 5.10
C GLY A 137 -6.54 -11.88 5.83
N VAL A 138 -5.92 -10.70 5.80
CA VAL A 138 -4.76 -10.31 6.61
C VAL A 138 -5.22 -10.10 8.05
N GLU A 139 -4.52 -10.71 9.01
CA GLU A 139 -4.82 -10.61 10.45
C GLU A 139 -3.84 -9.71 11.21
N GLU A 140 -2.71 -9.38 10.58
CA GLU A 140 -1.68 -8.51 11.13
C GLU A 140 -2.18 -7.07 11.30
N SER A 141 -1.76 -6.41 12.39
CA SER A 141 -2.24 -5.07 12.77
C SER A 141 -1.52 -3.93 12.03
N ASP A 142 -0.36 -4.21 11.44
CA ASP A 142 0.43 -3.32 10.61
C ASP A 142 0.58 -3.86 9.19
N PHE A 143 0.90 -2.98 8.24
CA PHE A 143 1.24 -3.35 6.87
C PHE A 143 2.17 -2.29 6.27
N TYR A 144 2.91 -2.66 5.23
CA TYR A 144 3.72 -1.73 4.45
C TYR A 144 3.12 -1.51 3.06
N PHE A 145 2.85 -0.26 2.69
CA PHE A 145 2.44 0.09 1.33
C PHE A 145 3.63 0.69 0.55
N ASN A 146 3.98 0.03 -0.55
CA ASN A 146 5.12 0.41 -1.40
C ASN A 146 4.74 1.39 -2.54
N GLY A 147 3.47 1.43 -2.95
CA GLY A 147 3.10 1.95 -4.27
C GLY A 147 3.58 1.03 -5.40
N PHE A 148 3.86 1.59 -6.57
CA PHE A 148 4.32 0.81 -7.72
C PHE A 148 5.69 0.16 -7.51
N VAL A 149 5.84 -1.11 -7.91
CA VAL A 149 7.14 -1.79 -7.91
C VAL A 149 8.08 -1.23 -9.00
N PRO A 150 9.42 -1.26 -8.82
CA PRO A 150 10.36 -0.78 -9.81
C PRO A 150 10.21 -1.51 -11.17
N PRO A 151 10.28 -0.80 -12.31
CA PRO A 151 10.07 -1.42 -13.62
C PRO A 151 11.21 -2.36 -14.03
N LYS A 152 12.45 -2.10 -13.59
CA LYS A 152 13.63 -2.91 -13.92
C LYS A 152 13.80 -4.06 -12.92
N SER A 153 13.94 -5.30 -13.40
CA SER A 153 14.15 -6.49 -12.55
C SER A 153 15.30 -6.30 -11.55
N GLY A 154 16.45 -5.74 -11.95
CA GLY A 154 17.58 -5.50 -11.03
C GLY A 154 17.28 -4.55 -9.87
N GLU A 155 16.37 -3.58 -10.03
CA GLU A 155 15.90 -2.69 -8.96
C GLU A 155 14.80 -3.36 -8.13
N ARG A 156 13.90 -4.09 -8.79
CA ARG A 156 12.79 -4.84 -8.18
C ARG A 156 13.27 -6.00 -7.31
N ARG A 157 14.19 -6.85 -7.79
CA ARG A 157 14.82 -7.92 -7.00
C ARG A 157 15.57 -7.37 -5.78
N LYS A 158 16.23 -6.21 -5.89
CA LYS A 158 16.85 -5.51 -4.75
C LYS A 158 15.84 -5.00 -3.71
N LEU A 159 14.62 -4.66 -4.13
CA LEU A 159 13.52 -4.31 -3.24
C LEU A 159 12.96 -5.57 -2.57
N PHE A 160 12.64 -6.59 -3.36
CA PHE A 160 12.10 -7.88 -2.90
C PHE A 160 13.03 -8.63 -1.95
N ALA A 161 14.35 -8.54 -2.13
CA ALA A 161 15.34 -9.09 -1.20
C ALA A 161 15.21 -8.54 0.23
N LYS A 162 14.68 -7.32 0.42
CA LYS A 162 14.40 -6.74 1.75
C LYS A 162 13.15 -7.32 2.41
N TRP A 163 12.29 -7.99 1.63
CA TRP A 163 10.96 -8.45 2.05
C TRP A 163 10.88 -9.96 2.30
N VAL A 164 11.93 -10.72 1.92
CA VAL A 164 12.03 -12.17 2.12
C VAL A 164 11.63 -12.60 3.54
N ARG A 165 12.08 -11.85 4.56
CA ARG A 165 11.76 -12.07 5.99
C ARG A 165 10.82 -11.02 6.60
N ALA A 166 10.06 -10.28 5.79
CA ALA A 166 9.07 -9.33 6.32
C ALA A 166 7.95 -10.09 7.04
N ALA A 167 7.78 -9.84 8.34
CA ALA A 167 6.75 -10.43 9.19
C ALA A 167 5.40 -9.69 9.14
N PHE A 168 5.28 -8.68 8.27
CA PHE A 168 4.06 -7.91 8.02
C PHE A 168 3.65 -8.01 6.55
N PRO A 169 2.36 -7.81 6.23
CA PRO A 169 1.84 -7.74 4.86
C PRO A 169 2.44 -6.58 4.08
N ILE A 170 2.65 -6.78 2.78
CA ILE A 170 3.16 -5.75 1.88
C ILE A 170 2.20 -5.55 0.71
N VAL A 171 1.66 -4.34 0.59
CA VAL A 171 0.76 -3.94 -0.49
C VAL A 171 1.52 -3.12 -1.53
N MET A 172 1.31 -3.42 -2.80
CA MET A 172 1.96 -2.74 -3.92
C MET A 172 1.06 -2.67 -5.14
N PHE A 173 1.32 -1.72 -6.03
CA PHE A 173 0.62 -1.62 -7.31
C PHE A 173 1.47 -2.20 -8.43
N GLU A 174 0.81 -2.77 -9.43
CA GLU A 174 1.46 -3.24 -10.65
C GLU A 174 0.59 -3.00 -11.90
N THR A 175 1.23 -2.98 -13.07
CA THR A 175 0.58 -2.77 -14.36
C THR A 175 0.52 -4.05 -15.21
N PRO A 176 -0.50 -4.18 -16.09
CA PRO A 176 -0.69 -5.30 -17.02
C PRO A 176 0.57 -5.83 -17.70
N HIS A 177 1.40 -4.94 -18.21
CA HIS A 177 2.55 -5.29 -19.03
C HIS A 177 3.79 -5.71 -18.21
N ARG A 178 3.72 -5.61 -16.87
CA ARG A 178 4.84 -5.93 -15.97
C ARG A 178 4.54 -7.09 -15.01
N ILE A 179 3.27 -7.39 -14.73
CA ILE A 179 2.87 -8.40 -13.73
C ILE A 179 3.57 -9.75 -13.91
N ALA A 180 3.68 -10.26 -15.14
CA ALA A 180 4.33 -11.56 -15.40
C ALA A 180 5.82 -11.57 -15.02
N ALA A 181 6.54 -10.48 -15.28
CA ALA A 181 7.95 -10.33 -14.92
C ALA A 181 8.15 -10.06 -13.43
N THR A 182 7.19 -9.37 -12.80
CA THR A 182 7.15 -9.16 -11.35
C THR A 182 6.91 -10.47 -10.61
N LEU A 183 5.93 -11.29 -11.02
CA LEU A 183 5.71 -12.61 -10.43
C LEU A 183 6.89 -13.57 -10.66
N ALA A 184 7.62 -13.46 -11.78
CA ALA A 184 8.84 -14.24 -12.02
C ALA A 184 9.95 -13.90 -11.01
N ASP A 185 10.24 -12.61 -10.82
CA ASP A 185 11.22 -12.17 -9.81
C ASP A 185 10.77 -12.54 -8.37
N MET A 186 9.46 -12.59 -8.10
CA MET A 186 8.91 -13.07 -6.83
C MET A 186 9.09 -14.58 -6.65
N ALA A 187 8.81 -15.39 -7.67
CA ALA A 187 8.97 -16.84 -7.64
C ALA A 187 10.42 -17.27 -7.36
N GLU A 188 11.42 -16.52 -7.86
CA GLU A 188 12.84 -16.77 -7.55
C GLU A 188 13.21 -16.49 -6.09
N LEU A 189 12.61 -15.46 -5.46
CA LEU A 189 13.05 -14.93 -4.16
C LEU A 189 12.21 -15.45 -2.99
N PHE A 190 10.96 -15.85 -3.25
CA PHE A 190 10.04 -16.36 -2.24
C PHE A 190 8.96 -17.27 -2.87
N PRO A 191 9.33 -18.46 -3.38
CA PRO A 191 8.45 -19.34 -4.15
C PRO A 191 7.18 -19.77 -3.39
N GLU A 192 7.28 -20.10 -2.10
CA GLU A 192 6.15 -20.60 -1.29
C GLU A 192 5.34 -19.48 -0.61
N ARG A 193 5.72 -18.22 -0.82
CA ARG A 193 5.13 -17.07 -0.13
C ARG A 193 3.78 -16.71 -0.75
N ARG A 194 2.73 -16.75 0.06
CA ARG A 194 1.37 -16.42 -0.39
C ARG A 194 1.29 -14.95 -0.86
N LEU A 195 0.55 -14.76 -1.94
CA LEU A 195 0.20 -13.49 -2.56
C LEU A 195 -1.31 -13.48 -2.86
N MET A 196 -1.96 -12.32 -2.74
CA MET A 196 -3.24 -12.05 -3.39
C MET A 196 -3.03 -11.02 -4.49
N LEU A 197 -3.57 -11.27 -5.68
CA LEU A 197 -3.71 -10.32 -6.77
C LEU A 197 -5.18 -9.89 -6.85
N ALA A 198 -5.43 -8.62 -6.55
CA ALA A 198 -6.72 -7.96 -6.74
C ALA A 198 -6.68 -7.16 -8.05
N ARG A 199 -7.59 -7.43 -8.97
CA ARG A 199 -7.65 -6.86 -10.33
C ARG A 199 -8.97 -6.14 -10.54
N GLU A 200 -8.91 -4.96 -11.16
CA GLU A 200 -10.10 -4.19 -11.57
C GLU A 200 -11.14 -3.99 -10.44
N ILE A 201 -10.64 -3.71 -9.23
CA ILE A 201 -11.46 -3.54 -8.01
C ILE A 201 -12.58 -2.52 -8.27
N THR A 202 -13.80 -2.83 -7.84
CA THR A 202 -15.07 -2.10 -8.06
C THR A 202 -15.64 -2.16 -9.48
N LYS A 203 -14.91 -2.64 -10.49
CA LYS A 203 -15.33 -2.62 -11.91
C LYS A 203 -16.00 -3.95 -12.32
N THR A 204 -16.58 -3.98 -13.52
CA THR A 204 -17.31 -5.13 -14.09
C THR A 204 -16.54 -6.46 -14.08
N PHE A 205 -15.21 -6.40 -14.19
CA PHE A 205 -14.33 -7.56 -14.23
C PHE A 205 -13.45 -7.68 -12.99
N GLU A 206 -13.96 -7.25 -11.82
CA GLU A 206 -13.29 -7.45 -10.54
C GLU A 206 -12.88 -8.92 -10.34
N THR A 207 -11.66 -9.17 -9.89
CA THR A 207 -11.16 -10.53 -9.65
C THR A 207 -10.13 -10.53 -8.52
N PHE A 208 -10.23 -11.50 -7.61
CA PHE A 208 -9.25 -11.76 -6.56
C PHE A 208 -8.67 -13.16 -6.76
N LEU A 209 -7.38 -13.25 -7.07
CA LEU A 209 -6.65 -14.51 -7.19
C LEU A 209 -5.68 -14.62 -6.01
N SER A 210 -5.61 -15.78 -5.37
CA SER A 210 -4.70 -16.03 -4.24
C SER A 210 -3.92 -17.32 -4.45
N GLY A 211 -2.63 -17.30 -4.13
CA GLY A 211 -1.73 -18.44 -4.30
C GLY A 211 -0.27 -18.06 -4.10
N THR A 212 0.65 -18.93 -4.48
CA THR A 212 2.07 -18.62 -4.66
C THR A 212 2.29 -17.78 -5.94
N PRO A 213 3.47 -17.15 -6.13
CA PRO A 213 3.78 -16.46 -7.38
C PRO A 213 3.66 -17.38 -8.61
N GLY A 214 4.03 -18.66 -8.47
CA GLY A 214 3.92 -19.66 -9.54
C GLY A 214 2.48 -20.01 -9.89
N GLU A 215 1.62 -20.26 -8.88
CA GLU A 215 0.19 -20.51 -9.09
C GLU A 215 -0.49 -19.33 -9.80
N LEU A 216 -0.15 -18.10 -9.40
CA LEU A 216 -0.68 -16.89 -10.03
C LEU A 216 -0.15 -16.70 -11.46
N GLN A 217 1.10 -17.07 -11.76
CA GLN A 217 1.59 -17.11 -13.15
C GLN A 217 0.79 -18.09 -14.01
N THR A 218 0.50 -19.30 -13.49
CA THR A 218 -0.35 -20.27 -14.20
C THR A 218 -1.76 -19.73 -14.44
N ALA A 219 -2.38 -19.11 -13.43
CA ALA A 219 -3.72 -18.53 -13.55
C ALA A 219 -3.77 -17.39 -14.58
N LEU A 220 -2.78 -16.47 -14.59
CA LEU A 220 -2.69 -15.39 -15.56
C LEU A 220 -2.37 -15.87 -16.99
N ALA A 221 -1.65 -16.98 -17.14
CA ALA A 221 -1.36 -17.57 -18.44
C ALA A 221 -2.58 -18.32 -19.04
N ALA A 222 -3.47 -18.83 -18.20
CA ALA A 222 -4.67 -19.56 -18.62
C ALA A 222 -5.77 -18.65 -19.21
N ASP A 223 -5.87 -17.40 -18.76
CA ASP A 223 -6.79 -16.39 -19.33
C ASP A 223 -6.08 -15.03 -19.48
N GLY A 224 -5.77 -14.67 -20.73
CA GLY A 224 -5.13 -13.40 -21.06
C GLY A 224 -5.90 -12.15 -20.62
N ASN A 225 -7.21 -12.24 -20.33
CA ASN A 225 -7.96 -11.12 -19.76
C ASN A 225 -7.55 -10.83 -18.31
N GLN A 226 -7.10 -11.83 -17.56
CA GLN A 226 -6.59 -11.63 -16.19
C GLN A 226 -5.28 -10.83 -16.15
N SER A 227 -4.58 -10.72 -17.28
CA SER A 227 -3.40 -9.85 -17.40
C SER A 227 -3.76 -8.36 -17.61
N ARG A 228 -5.05 -7.98 -17.67
CA ARG A 228 -5.49 -6.62 -18.06
C ARG A 228 -6.19 -5.86 -16.92
N GLY A 229 -6.05 -4.54 -16.96
CA GLY A 229 -6.63 -3.61 -15.98
C GLY A 229 -5.68 -3.27 -14.83
N GLU A 230 -6.18 -2.55 -13.84
CA GLU A 230 -5.37 -2.11 -12.69
C GLU A 230 -5.24 -3.23 -11.65
N MET A 231 -4.06 -3.35 -11.04
CA MET A 231 -3.73 -4.45 -10.13
C MET A 231 -3.12 -3.97 -8.82
N VAL A 232 -3.64 -4.51 -7.72
CA VAL A 232 -3.04 -4.42 -6.38
C VAL A 232 -2.57 -5.81 -5.98
N LEU A 233 -1.32 -5.92 -5.52
CA LEU A 233 -0.76 -7.15 -4.97
C LEU A 233 -0.62 -7.01 -3.46
N VAL A 234 -1.03 -8.03 -2.71
CA VAL A 234 -0.85 -8.16 -1.26
C VAL A 234 0.02 -9.39 -0.99
N LEU A 235 1.26 -9.15 -0.58
CA LEU A 235 2.18 -10.19 -0.11
C LEU A 235 1.92 -10.42 1.37
N TYR A 236 1.56 -11.64 1.76
CA TYR A 236 1.23 -12.01 3.14
C TYR A 236 2.49 -12.12 4.02
N PRO A 237 2.32 -12.49 5.30
CA PRO A 237 3.31 -13.17 6.12
C PRO A 237 4.31 -14.02 5.29
N ALA A 238 5.61 -14.12 5.56
CA ALA A 238 6.25 -14.09 6.87
C ALA A 238 5.70 -15.26 7.70
N GLN A 239 5.49 -16.42 7.03
CA GLN A 239 5.49 -17.67 7.76
C GLN A 239 6.87 -17.84 8.35
N ASP A 240 6.94 -17.75 9.68
CA ASP A 240 8.07 -18.32 10.40
C ASP A 240 8.18 -19.78 9.98
N GLU A 241 9.33 -20.15 9.42
CA GLU A 241 9.71 -21.55 9.37
C GLU A 241 9.79 -22.03 10.82
N LYS A 242 8.70 -22.67 11.27
CA LYS A 242 8.71 -23.53 12.46
C LYS A 242 9.61 -24.72 12.16
N HIS A 243 10.92 -24.49 12.16
CA HIS A 243 11.88 -25.55 12.32
C HIS A 243 11.50 -26.31 13.59
N GLU A 244 11.31 -27.62 13.48
CA GLU A 244 11.23 -28.49 14.65
C GLU A 244 12.64 -28.58 15.27
N GLY A 245 13.00 -27.56 16.05
CA GLY A 245 14.33 -27.39 16.60
C GLY A 245 14.71 -25.93 16.79
N LEU A 246 15.97 -25.70 17.16
CA LEU A 246 16.53 -24.37 17.34
C LEU A 246 16.79 -23.69 16.00
N SER A 247 16.60 -22.38 15.92
CA SER A 247 17.01 -21.58 14.76
C SER A 247 18.51 -21.72 14.46
N GLU A 248 18.92 -21.58 13.19
CA GLU A 248 20.35 -21.62 12.83
C GLU A 248 21.20 -20.61 13.61
N SER A 249 20.62 -19.44 13.92
CA SER A 249 21.23 -18.41 14.75
C SER A 249 21.51 -18.95 16.16
N ALA A 250 20.50 -19.54 16.82
CA ALA A 250 20.66 -20.16 18.13
C ALA A 250 21.65 -21.34 18.10
N GLN A 251 21.65 -22.16 17.04
CA GLN A 251 22.62 -23.25 16.87
C GLN A 251 24.06 -22.72 16.75
N ASN A 252 24.29 -21.66 15.97
CA ASN A 252 25.62 -21.06 15.82
C ASN A 252 26.09 -20.35 17.11
N ILE A 253 25.19 -19.62 17.78
CA ILE A 253 25.47 -19.00 19.09
C ILE A 253 25.84 -20.08 20.11
N MET A 254 25.13 -21.22 20.14
CA MET A 254 25.49 -22.36 20.99
C MET A 254 26.86 -22.96 20.65
N LYS A 255 27.21 -23.14 19.37
CA LYS A 255 28.54 -23.63 18.97
C LYS A 255 29.66 -22.70 19.44
N ILE A 256 29.50 -21.39 19.28
CA ILE A 256 30.48 -20.39 19.73
C ILE A 256 30.59 -20.38 21.26
N LEU A 257 29.46 -20.27 21.98
CA LEU A 257 29.48 -20.17 23.43
C LEU A 257 29.95 -21.46 24.11
N THR A 258 29.73 -22.64 23.52
CA THR A 258 30.18 -23.93 24.09
C THR A 258 31.65 -24.25 23.85
N ALA A 259 32.35 -23.48 22.99
CA ALA A 259 33.80 -23.54 22.88
C ALA A 259 34.47 -22.86 24.10
N GLU A 260 33.91 -21.74 24.57
CA GLU A 260 34.51 -20.91 25.62
C GLU A 260 33.90 -21.14 27.03
N LEU A 261 32.67 -21.64 27.12
CA LEU A 261 31.92 -21.72 28.38
C LEU A 261 31.33 -23.12 28.67
N PRO A 262 31.14 -23.48 29.95
CA PRO A 262 30.38 -24.66 30.34
C PRO A 262 28.99 -24.68 29.69
N THR A 263 28.58 -25.83 29.16
CA THR A 263 27.35 -26.00 28.36
C THR A 263 26.08 -25.44 29.02
N LYS A 264 25.99 -25.48 30.36
CA LYS A 264 24.88 -24.91 31.12
C LYS A 264 24.86 -23.36 31.08
N GLN A 265 26.01 -22.71 31.21
CA GLN A 265 26.13 -21.24 31.08
C GLN A 265 25.94 -20.79 29.63
N ALA A 266 26.50 -21.53 28.67
CA ALA A 266 26.28 -21.28 27.24
C ALA A 266 24.78 -21.28 26.89
N ALA A 267 24.02 -22.28 27.36
CA ALA A 267 22.58 -22.37 27.15
C ALA A 267 21.79 -21.25 27.87
N GLU A 268 22.25 -20.78 29.04
CA GLU A 268 21.64 -19.64 29.75
C GLU A 268 21.84 -18.30 29.02
N LEU A 269 23.04 -18.09 28.46
CA LEU A 269 23.35 -16.88 27.70
C LEU A 269 22.69 -16.90 26.32
N ALA A 270 22.73 -18.04 25.61
CA ALA A 270 22.04 -18.19 24.34
C ALA A 270 20.53 -17.94 24.47
N ALA A 271 19.86 -18.49 25.50
CA ALA A 271 18.44 -18.26 25.75
C ALA A 271 18.11 -16.77 25.96
N LYS A 272 19.00 -16.01 26.60
CA LYS A 272 18.86 -14.55 26.77
C LYS A 272 19.10 -13.77 25.48
N ILE A 273 19.96 -14.28 24.59
CA ILE A 273 20.32 -13.62 23.33
C ILE A 273 19.27 -13.89 22.24
N THR A 274 18.72 -15.11 22.18
CA THR A 274 17.82 -15.55 21.09
C THR A 274 16.35 -15.66 21.49
N GLY A 275 16.04 -15.63 22.78
CA GLY A 275 14.68 -15.88 23.29
C GLY A 275 14.27 -17.36 23.29
N GLU A 276 15.14 -18.28 22.82
CA GLU A 276 14.80 -19.69 22.68
C GLU A 276 14.86 -20.48 24.00
N GLY A 277 14.15 -21.62 24.01
CA GLY A 277 14.03 -22.47 25.19
C GLY A 277 15.38 -23.03 25.66
N LYS A 278 15.85 -22.58 26.83
CA LYS A 278 17.09 -23.03 27.50
C LYS A 278 17.30 -24.55 27.48
N LYS A 279 16.22 -25.34 27.63
CA LYS A 279 16.30 -26.81 27.59
C LYS A 279 16.70 -27.30 26.19
N ALA A 280 16.03 -26.84 25.14
CA ALA A 280 16.35 -27.21 23.76
C ALA A 280 17.80 -26.79 23.38
N LEU A 281 18.23 -25.60 23.80
CA LEU A 281 19.60 -25.11 23.66
C LEU A 281 20.64 -26.05 24.31
N TYR A 282 20.35 -26.51 25.53
CA TYR A 282 21.20 -27.43 26.28
C TYR A 282 21.25 -28.82 25.62
N ASP A 283 20.09 -29.37 25.26
CA ASP A 283 19.97 -30.70 24.63
C ASP A 283 20.67 -30.74 23.25
N PHE A 284 20.58 -29.65 22.47
CA PHE A 284 21.33 -29.49 21.22
C PHE A 284 22.84 -29.52 21.43
N ALA A 285 23.37 -28.79 22.41
CA ALA A 285 24.79 -28.76 22.69
C ALA A 285 25.35 -30.11 23.18
N LEU A 286 24.54 -30.90 23.90
CA LEU A 286 24.88 -32.30 24.21
C LEU A 286 24.92 -33.16 22.94
N SER A 287 23.97 -32.98 22.02
CA SER A 287 23.96 -33.70 20.74
C SER A 287 25.18 -33.41 19.87
N CYS A 288 25.68 -32.16 19.88
CA CYS A 288 26.91 -31.78 19.18
C CYS A 288 28.16 -32.40 19.81
N LYS A 289 28.24 -32.46 21.15
CA LYS A 289 29.37 -33.12 21.83
C LYS A 289 29.45 -34.61 21.53
N ASN A 290 28.32 -35.30 21.50
CA ASN A 290 28.27 -36.73 21.17
C ASN A 290 28.62 -37.03 19.71
N LYS A 291 28.42 -36.08 18.77
CA LYS A 291 28.80 -36.25 17.36
C LYS A 291 30.29 -36.02 17.07
N ASN A 292 31.04 -35.39 17.98
CA ASN A 292 32.50 -35.19 17.86
C ASN A 292 33.32 -36.27 18.60
N LEU A 293 32.68 -37.37 19.01
CA LEU A 293 33.29 -38.50 19.75
C LEU A 293 33.30 -39.81 18.94
N ILE A 294 33.08 -39.71 17.62
CA ILE A 294 33.14 -40.78 16.61
C ILE A 294 34.06 -40.30 15.48
#